data_AF-A0A357M671-F1
#
_entry.id   AF-A0A357M671-F1
#
_cell.length_a   1.000
_cell.length_b   1.000
_cell.length_c   1.000
_cell.angle_alpha   90.00
_cell.angle_beta   90.00
_cell.angle_gamma   90.00
#
_symmetry.space_group_name_H-M   'P 1'
#
loop_
_entity.id
_entity.type
_entity.pdbx_description
1 polymer ?
#
loop_
_entity_poly.entity_id
_entity_poly.type
_entity_poly.pdbx_seq_one_letter_code
_entity_poly.pdbx_strand_id
1 'polypeptide(L)'
;RAVKFTKRGLFLESLIYYHKYVVNPLVDVLRIIYTPFQADSFLIHASRDFPVEVVLTLEKLYGVKTIEDIVDRIELTDELFRNAVAEADIMLLQSKEGESLTDTNP
;
A
#
# COMPACT_ATOMS: atom_id res chain seq x y z
N ARG A 1 -2.38 -9.42 -13.55
CA ARG A 1 -3.38 -9.06 -14.60
C ARG A 1 -3.00 -7.76 -15.31
N ALA A 2 -2.55 -6.71 -14.61
CA ALA A 2 -2.03 -5.48 -15.23
C ALA A 2 -0.92 -5.72 -16.28
N VAL A 3 0.11 -6.49 -15.94
CA VAL A 3 1.22 -6.87 -16.85
C VAL A 3 0.76 -7.47 -18.19
N LYS A 4 -0.39 -8.14 -18.23
CA LYS A 4 -0.92 -8.74 -19.46
C LYS A 4 -1.43 -7.67 -20.42
N PHE A 5 -2.06 -6.62 -19.89
CA PHE A 5 -2.63 -5.53 -20.70
C PHE A 5 -1.56 -4.53 -21.12
N THR A 6 -0.51 -4.33 -20.31
CA THR A 6 0.62 -3.48 -20.69
C THR A 6 1.34 -4.05 -21.91
N LYS A 7 1.60 -5.37 -21.92
CA LYS A 7 2.17 -6.09 -23.08
C LYS A 7 1.32 -6.02 -24.36
N ARG A 8 0.03 -5.65 -24.25
CA ARG A 8 -0.89 -5.51 -25.39
C ARG A 8 -1.08 -4.07 -25.85
N GLY A 9 -0.42 -3.10 -25.20
CA GLY A 9 -0.60 -1.70 -25.54
C GLY A 9 -1.95 -1.12 -25.12
N LEU A 10 -2.66 -1.75 -24.18
CA LEU A 10 -4.01 -1.35 -23.77
C LEU A 10 -3.96 -0.52 -22.48
N PHE A 11 -3.88 0.81 -22.62
CA PHE A 11 -3.63 1.72 -21.49
C PHE A 11 -4.75 1.69 -20.45
N LEU A 12 -6.03 1.85 -20.84
CA LEU A 12 -7.14 1.95 -19.89
C LEU A 12 -7.33 0.65 -19.09
N GLU A 13 -7.20 -0.49 -19.76
CA GLU A 13 -7.24 -1.81 -19.12
C GLU A 13 -6.02 -2.00 -18.21
N SER A 14 -4.84 -1.55 -18.63
CA SER A 14 -3.67 -1.59 -17.76
C SER A 14 -3.89 -0.74 -16.51
N LEU A 15 -4.44 0.47 -16.66
CA LEU A 15 -4.68 1.44 -15.60
C LEU A 15 -5.67 0.91 -14.54
N ILE A 16 -6.83 0.40 -14.97
CA ILE A 16 -7.84 -0.10 -14.02
C ILE A 16 -7.31 -1.31 -13.24
N TYR A 17 -6.55 -2.20 -13.87
CA TYR A 17 -5.96 -3.36 -13.20
C TYR A 17 -4.77 -2.97 -12.31
N TYR A 18 -4.00 -1.96 -12.72
CA TYR A 18 -2.91 -1.41 -11.93
C TYR A 18 -3.42 -0.79 -10.64
N HIS A 19 -4.39 0.14 -10.70
CA HIS A 19 -4.97 0.70 -9.48
C HIS A 19 -5.58 -0.39 -8.60
N LYS A 20 -6.46 -1.23 -9.18
CA LYS A 20 -7.22 -2.20 -8.38
C LYS A 20 -6.38 -3.29 -7.71
N TYR A 21 -5.33 -3.79 -8.36
CA TYR A 21 -4.61 -4.98 -7.88
C TYR A 21 -3.13 -4.73 -7.58
N VAL A 22 -2.63 -3.51 -7.76
CA VAL A 22 -1.22 -3.18 -7.51
C VAL A 22 -1.14 -2.06 -6.49
N VAL A 23 -1.73 -0.89 -6.79
CA VAL A 23 -1.63 0.26 -5.89
C VAL A 23 -2.57 0.18 -4.69
N ASN A 24 -3.84 -0.21 -4.90
CA ASN A 24 -4.81 -0.27 -3.82
C ASN A 24 -4.39 -1.22 -2.68
N PRO A 25 -3.88 -2.45 -2.94
CA PRO A 25 -3.37 -3.30 -1.86
C PRO A 25 -2.25 -2.66 -1.03
N LEU A 26 -1.38 -1.86 -1.64
CA LEU A 26 -0.37 -1.09 -0.90
C LEU A 26 -1.03 -0.09 0.04
N VAL A 27 -2.03 0.66 -0.43
CA VAL A 27 -2.77 1.62 0.41
C VAL A 27 -3.44 0.91 1.59
N ASP A 28 -4.03 -0.27 1.38
CA ASP A 28 -4.67 -1.04 2.45
C ASP A 28 -3.67 -1.40 3.57
N VAL A 29 -2.45 -1.81 3.22
CA VAL A 29 -1.39 -2.12 4.21
C VAL A 29 -0.89 -0.84 4.89
N LEU A 30 -0.69 0.24 4.14
CA LEU A 30 -0.29 1.53 4.72
C LEU A 30 -1.32 2.05 5.73
N ARG A 31 -2.62 1.80 5.50
CA ARG A 31 -3.66 2.11 6.48
C ARG A 31 -3.53 1.29 7.75
N ILE A 32 -3.19 0.01 7.65
CA ILE A 32 -2.94 -0.83 8.83
C ILE A 32 -1.78 -0.28 9.65
N ILE A 33 -0.71 0.18 9.00
CA ILE A 33 0.48 0.73 9.68
C ILE A 33 0.18 2.08 10.33
N TYR A 34 -0.29 3.07 9.56
CA TYR A 34 -0.36 4.45 10.04
C TYR A 34 -1.68 4.81 10.71
N THR A 35 -2.79 4.23 10.27
CA THR A 35 -4.13 4.57 10.77
C THR A 35 -5.05 3.34 10.84
N PRO A 36 -4.73 2.32 11.66
CA PRO A 36 -5.45 1.03 11.65
C PRO A 36 -6.94 1.15 11.96
N PHE A 37 -7.33 2.14 12.76
CA PHE A 37 -8.73 2.40 13.11
C PHE A 37 -9.53 3.15 12.04
N GLN A 38 -8.87 3.60 10.96
CA GLN A 38 -9.48 4.27 9.80
C GLN A 38 -9.18 3.48 8.51
N ALA A 39 -9.08 2.15 8.60
CA ALA A 39 -8.70 1.29 7.49
C ALA A 39 -9.69 1.36 6.30
N ASP A 40 -10.95 1.68 6.56
CA ASP A 40 -11.99 1.89 5.55
C ASP A 40 -11.86 3.21 4.79
N SER A 41 -11.02 4.13 5.28
CA SER A 41 -10.84 5.47 4.71
C SER A 41 -9.91 5.49 3.49
N PHE A 42 -9.37 4.37 3.03
CA PHE A 42 -8.59 4.25 1.77
C PHE A 42 -7.67 5.46 1.47
N LEU A 43 -7.97 6.31 0.48
CA LEU A 43 -7.23 7.56 0.22
C LEU A 43 -7.89 8.82 0.83
N ILE A 44 -9.07 8.69 1.41
CA ILE A 44 -9.77 9.78 2.11
C ILE A 44 -8.86 10.28 3.24
N HIS A 45 -8.54 11.57 3.23
CA HIS A 45 -7.62 12.20 4.18
C HIS A 45 -6.17 11.68 4.18
N ALA A 46 -5.72 10.95 3.15
CA ALA A 46 -4.35 10.43 3.08
C ALA A 46 -3.27 11.50 3.34
N SER A 47 -3.44 12.73 2.82
CA SER A 47 -2.49 13.84 3.03
C SER A 47 -2.37 14.32 4.48
N ARG A 48 -3.35 14.01 5.32
CA ARG A 48 -3.34 14.31 6.77
C ARG A 48 -2.83 13.11 7.56
N ASP A 49 -3.21 11.92 7.13
CA ASP A 49 -3.08 10.68 7.90
C ASP A 49 -1.72 9.99 7.69
N PHE A 50 -1.10 10.17 6.53
CA PHE A 50 0.19 9.55 6.19
C PHE A 50 1.36 10.55 6.29
N PRO A 51 2.58 10.05 6.56
CA PRO A 51 3.79 10.85 6.43
C PRO A 51 3.93 11.45 5.02
N VAL A 52 4.54 12.63 4.93
CA VAL A 52 4.64 13.39 3.67
C VAL A 52 5.32 12.58 2.56
N GLU A 53 6.34 11.81 2.91
CA GLU A 53 7.07 10.92 2.00
C GLU A 53 6.19 9.80 1.43
N VAL A 54 5.27 9.27 2.24
CA VAL A 54 4.30 8.25 1.81
C VAL A 54 3.27 8.88 0.89
N VAL A 55 2.76 10.07 1.21
CA VAL A 55 1.82 10.82 0.36
C VAL A 55 2.44 11.10 -1.00
N LEU A 56 3.65 11.66 -1.04
CA LEU A 56 4.36 11.96 -2.29
C LEU A 56 4.64 10.69 -3.11
N THR A 57 4.87 9.56 -2.45
CA THR A 57 5.04 8.27 -3.13
C THR A 57 3.73 7.82 -3.76
N LEU A 58 2.61 7.86 -3.01
CA LEU A 58 1.29 7.50 -3.53
C LEU A 58 0.87 8.40 -4.69
N GLU A 59 1.09 9.71 -4.61
CA GLU A 59 0.80 10.64 -5.71
C GLU A 59 1.55 10.27 -6.99
N LYS A 60 2.83 9.87 -6.88
CA LYS A 60 3.62 9.37 -8.02
C LYS A 60 3.11 8.03 -8.55
N LEU A 61 2.66 7.13 -7.68
CA LEU A 61 2.13 5.82 -8.07
C LEU A 61 0.77 5.96 -8.78
N TYR A 62 -0.11 6.86 -8.34
CA TYR A 62 -1.40 7.11 -9.01
C TYR A 62 -1.26 8.01 -10.25
N GLY A 63 -0.23 8.85 -10.32
CA GLY A 63 0.01 9.82 -11.39
C GLY A 63 0.59 9.27 -12.70
N VAL A 64 0.31 8.01 -13.05
CA VAL A 64 0.78 7.36 -14.28
C VAL A 64 0.06 7.90 -15.52
N LYS A 65 0.78 8.11 -16.64
CA LYS A 65 0.25 8.69 -17.88
C LYS A 65 0.46 7.83 -19.10
N THR A 66 1.37 6.87 -19.03
CA THR A 66 1.75 5.97 -20.12
C THR A 66 1.73 4.52 -19.68
N ILE A 67 1.83 3.59 -20.63
CA ILE A 67 1.92 2.16 -20.32
C ILE A 67 3.26 1.85 -19.68
N GLU A 68 4.31 2.52 -20.13
CA GLU A 68 5.66 2.44 -19.61
C GLU A 68 5.70 2.87 -18.13
N ASP A 69 5.03 3.98 -17.79
CA ASP A 69 4.85 4.38 -16.39
C ASP A 69 4.22 3.25 -15.56
N ILE A 70 3.17 2.61 -16.08
CA ILE A 70 2.49 1.51 -15.38
C ILE A 70 3.44 0.32 -15.19
N VAL A 71 4.25 -0.03 -16.20
CA VAL A 71 5.23 -1.11 -16.10
C VAL A 71 6.25 -0.81 -15.01
N ASP A 72 6.86 0.37 -15.04
CA ASP A 72 7.88 0.78 -14.08
C ASP A 72 7.32 0.87 -12.65
N ARG A 73 6.07 1.34 -12.50
CA ARG A 73 5.44 1.45 -11.18
C ARG A 73 4.92 0.13 -10.63
N ILE A 74 4.67 -0.89 -11.44
CA ILE A 74 4.33 -2.22 -10.93
C ILE A 74 5.47 -2.76 -10.08
N GLU A 75 6.71 -2.71 -10.58
CA GLU A 75 7.88 -3.25 -9.87
C GLU A 75 8.16 -2.47 -8.58
N LEU A 76 8.11 -1.14 -8.66
CA LEU A 76 8.28 -0.28 -7.49
C LEU A 76 7.20 -0.52 -6.42
N THR A 77 5.94 -0.66 -6.84
CA THR A 77 4.83 -0.86 -5.89
C THR A 77 4.95 -2.21 -5.18
N ASP A 78 5.42 -3.23 -5.88
CA ASP A 78 5.61 -4.58 -5.34
C ASP A 78 6.74 -4.62 -4.28
N GLU A 79 7.81 -3.86 -4.48
CA GLU A 79 8.83 -3.64 -3.45
C GLU A 79 8.28 -2.91 -2.23
N LEU A 80 7.58 -1.79 -2.44
CA LEU A 80 6.96 -1.01 -1.36
C LEU A 80 5.95 -1.84 -0.57
N PHE A 81 5.16 -2.68 -1.26
CA PHE A 81 4.19 -3.56 -0.63
C PHE A 81 4.86 -4.57 0.30
N ARG A 82 5.93 -5.23 -0.17
CA ARG A 82 6.69 -6.17 0.68
C ARG A 82 7.26 -5.50 1.93
N ASN A 83 7.81 -4.30 1.77
CA ASN A 83 8.38 -3.55 2.89
C ASN A 83 7.28 -3.16 3.90
N ALA A 84 6.13 -2.69 3.41
CA ALA A 84 5.00 -2.34 4.25
C ALA A 84 4.43 -3.57 4.99
N VAL A 85 4.32 -4.72 4.34
CA VAL A 85 3.89 -5.96 5.01
C VAL A 85 4.86 -6.37 6.11
N ALA A 86 6.17 -6.31 5.86
CA ALA A 86 7.18 -6.62 6.87
C ALA A 86 7.10 -5.66 8.07
N GLU A 87 6.86 -4.37 7.84
CA GLU A 87 6.66 -3.38 8.90
C GLU A 87 5.39 -3.67 9.71
N ALA A 88 4.28 -3.96 9.04
CA ALA A 88 3.02 -4.32 9.70
C ALA A 88 3.17 -5.58 10.56
N ASP A 89 3.87 -6.61 10.07
CA ASP A 89 4.14 -7.84 10.81
C ASP A 89 4.95 -7.57 12.09
N ILE A 90 5.97 -6.71 12.02
CA ILE A 90 6.77 -6.30 13.19
C ILE A 90 5.89 -5.60 14.23
N MET A 91 5.03 -4.66 13.81
CA MET A 91 4.11 -3.96 14.72
C MET A 91 3.13 -4.93 15.41
N LEU A 92 2.62 -5.91 14.66
CA LEU A 92 1.69 -6.93 15.19
C LEU A 92 2.37 -7.92 16.15
N LEU A 93 3.67 -8.16 16.01
CA LEU A 93 4.42 -8.99 16.96
C LEU A 93 4.67 -8.23 18.27
N GLN A 94 5.03 -6.95 18.18
CA GLN A 94 5.26 -6.10 19.35
C GLN A 94 4.00 -5.89 20.20
N SER A 95 2.82 -5.79 19.57
CA SER A 95 1.55 -5.67 20.31
C SER A 95 1.22 -6.93 21.13
N LYS A 96 1.58 -8.12 20.65
CA LYS A 96 1.35 -9.40 21.34
C LYS A 96 2.28 -9.62 22.53
N GLU A 97 3.52 -9.15 22.45
CA GLU A 97 4.47 -9.26 23.57
C GLU A 97 4.09 -8.35 24.74
N GLY A 98 3.44 -7.21 24.47
CA GLY A 98 2.93 -6.30 25.50
C GLY A 98 1.74 -6.87 26.30
N GLU A 99 0.89 -7.69 25.69
CA GLU A 99 -0.25 -8.33 26.37
C GLU A 99 0.18 -9.51 27.27
N SER A 100 1.32 -10.16 26.99
CA SER A 100 1.81 -11.30 27.78
C SER A 100 2.35 -10.93 29.18
N LEU A 101 2.62 -9.65 29.46
CA LEU A 101 3.16 -9.19 30.74
C LEU A 101 2.08 -8.73 31.74
N THR A 102 0.80 -8.65 31.33
CA THR A 102 -0.30 -8.22 32.21
C THR A 102 -1.08 -9.37 32.87
N ASP A 103 -0.84 -10.63 32.47
CA ASP A 103 -1.57 -11.81 32.99
C ASP A 103 -0.87 -12.53 34.15
N THR A 104 0.14 -11.92 34.77
CA THR A 104 0.74 -12.42 36.03
C THR A 104 0.73 -11.35 37.10
N ASN A 105 -0.46 -11.08 37.66
CA ASN A 105 -0.55 -10.62 39.04
C ASN A 105 -1.66 -11.41 39.76
N PRO A 106 -1.34 -12.09 40.89
CA PRO A 106 -2.28 -12.90 41.66
C PRO A 106 -3.32 -12.07 42.42
#